data_AF-A0A1V6K037-F1
#
_entry.id   AF-A0A1V6K037-F1
#
_cell.length_a   1.000
_cell.length_b   1.000
_cell.length_c   1.000
_cell.angle_alpha   90.00
_cell.angle_beta   90.00
_cell.angle_gamma   90.00
#
_symmetry.space_group_name_H-M   'P 1'
#
loop_
_entity.id
_entity.type
_entity.pdbx_description
1 polymer ?
#
loop_
_entity_poly.entity_id
_entity_poly.type
_entity_poly.pdbx_seq_one_letter_code
_entity_poly.pdbx_strand_id
1 'polypeptide(L)'
;MPRASSVILLCAVLLAAGCEGIRNEAETRQCRANLNTLSTEQALFRSTFGRWADDIHELDGFAKRTVPLVCPSCGEGYDMEVDPAGGYTLACPCGEHGSIVTGTTSWAVEPRRRRS
;
A
#
# COMPACT_ATOMS: atom_id res chain seq x y z
N MET A 1 -16.11 -48.80 -14.64
CA MET A 1 -15.88 -47.43 -15.14
C MET A 1 -15.52 -46.52 -13.96
N PRO A 2 -14.22 -46.29 -13.68
CA PRO A 2 -13.86 -45.33 -12.64
C PRO A 2 -13.06 -44.13 -13.21
N ARG A 3 -13.08 -43.01 -12.47
CA ARG A 3 -12.05 -41.95 -12.44
C ARG A 3 -12.21 -40.68 -13.31
N ALA A 4 -13.41 -40.24 -13.67
CA ALA A 4 -13.58 -38.87 -14.19
C ALA A 4 -13.60 -37.79 -13.07
N SER A 5 -14.04 -38.12 -11.85
CA SER A 5 -14.24 -37.14 -10.77
C SER A 5 -12.96 -36.61 -10.11
N SER A 6 -11.87 -37.37 -10.09
CA SER A 6 -10.66 -36.98 -9.34
C SER A 6 -9.79 -35.96 -10.08
N VAL A 7 -9.82 -35.92 -11.41
CA VAL A 7 -9.01 -34.99 -12.22
C VAL A 7 -9.60 -33.58 -12.22
N ILE A 8 -10.93 -33.47 -12.26
CA ILE A 8 -11.64 -32.18 -12.25
C ILE A 8 -11.44 -31.45 -10.90
N LEU A 9 -11.47 -32.20 -9.80
CA LEU A 9 -11.27 -31.65 -8.47
C LEU A 9 -9.84 -31.10 -8.28
N LEU A 10 -8.83 -31.77 -8.86
CA LEU A 10 -7.43 -31.34 -8.77
C LEU A 10 -7.18 -30.02 -9.53
N CYS A 11 -7.79 -29.86 -10.71
CA CYS A 11 -7.66 -28.62 -11.50
C CYS A 11 -8.32 -27.42 -10.80
N ALA A 12 -9.45 -27.61 -10.12
CA ALA A 12 -10.14 -26.54 -9.40
C ALA A 12 -9.31 -26.00 -8.21
N VAL A 13 -8.61 -26.89 -7.48
CA VAL A 13 -7.76 -26.51 -6.35
C VAL A 13 -6.52 -25.73 -6.81
N LEU A 14 -5.89 -26.13 -7.92
CA LEU A 14 -4.72 -25.44 -8.48
C LEU A 14 -5.07 -24.04 -9.02
N LEU A 15 -6.25 -23.88 -9.63
CA LEU A 15 -6.73 -22.58 -10.12
C LEU A 15 -7.06 -21.62 -8.97
N ALA A 16 -7.70 -22.12 -7.90
CA ALA A 16 -8.04 -21.30 -6.73
C ALA A 16 -6.79 -20.76 -6.01
N ALA A 17 -5.78 -21.61 -5.78
CA ALA A 17 -4.54 -21.21 -5.13
C ALA A 17 -3.75 -20.16 -5.94
N GLY A 18 -3.74 -20.28 -7.27
CA GLY A 18 -3.12 -19.29 -8.15
C GLY A 18 -3.80 -17.92 -8.09
N CYS A 19 -5.13 -17.88 -7.97
CA CYS A 19 -5.88 -16.63 -7.87
C CYS A 19 -5.64 -15.89 -6.55
N GLU A 20 -5.47 -16.62 -5.45
CA GLU A 20 -5.22 -16.02 -4.13
C GLU A 20 -3.85 -15.34 -4.06
N GLY A 21 -2.80 -15.98 -4.60
CA GLY A 21 -1.46 -15.37 -4.69
C GLY A 21 -1.43 -14.08 -5.54
N ILE A 22 -2.11 -14.09 -6.69
CA ILE A 22 -2.19 -12.89 -7.56
C ILE A 22 -2.90 -11.72 -6.87
N ARG A 23 -3.98 -12.00 -6.12
CA ARG A 23 -4.72 -10.98 -5.38
C ARG A 23 -3.87 -10.35 -4.29
N ASN A 24 -3.17 -11.15 -3.48
CA ASN A 24 -2.30 -10.65 -2.42
C ASN A 24 -1.19 -9.73 -2.97
N GLU A 25 -0.53 -10.11 -4.06
CA GLU A 25 0.48 -9.25 -4.69
C GLU A 25 -0.09 -7.95 -5.27
N ALA A 26 -1.30 -7.98 -5.80
CA ALA A 26 -1.98 -6.79 -6.33
C ALA A 26 -2.35 -5.83 -5.19
N GLU A 27 -2.92 -6.37 -4.11
CA GLU A 27 -3.26 -5.60 -2.91
C GLU A 27 -2.01 -5.00 -2.25
N THR A 28 -0.93 -5.77 -2.10
CA THR A 28 0.36 -5.26 -1.60
C THR A 28 0.87 -4.10 -2.45
N ARG A 29 0.85 -4.25 -3.78
CA ARG A 29 1.29 -3.19 -4.71
C ARG A 29 0.42 -1.94 -4.60
N GLN A 30 -0.89 -2.09 -4.55
CA GLN A 30 -1.81 -0.97 -4.41
C GLN A 30 -1.66 -0.29 -3.04
N CYS A 31 -1.44 -1.04 -1.96
CA CYS A 31 -1.18 -0.50 -0.64
C CYS A 31 0.09 0.38 -0.63
N ARG A 32 1.17 -0.10 -1.26
CA ARG A 32 2.42 0.67 -1.39
C ARG A 32 2.25 1.88 -2.30
N ALA A 33 1.42 1.80 -3.34
CA ALA A 33 1.09 2.96 -4.18
C ALA A 33 0.38 4.05 -3.36
N ASN A 34 -0.63 3.67 -2.55
CA ASN A 34 -1.32 4.61 -1.66
C ASN A 34 -0.36 5.26 -0.65
N LEU A 35 0.55 4.50 -0.03
CA LEU A 35 1.58 5.05 0.86
C LEU A 35 2.47 6.08 0.14
N ASN A 36 2.89 5.80 -1.09
CA ASN A 36 3.67 6.75 -1.90
C ASN A 36 2.87 8.01 -2.25
N THR A 37 1.57 7.89 -2.53
CA THR A 37 0.68 9.03 -2.75
C THR A 37 0.64 9.93 -1.51
N LEU A 38 0.38 9.37 -0.34
CA LEU A 38 0.36 10.12 0.93
C LEU A 38 1.73 10.74 1.25
N SER A 39 2.81 10.03 0.98
CA SER A 39 4.19 10.53 1.16
C SER A 39 4.51 11.70 0.24
N THR A 40 4.05 11.65 -1.01
CA THR A 40 4.16 12.76 -1.96
C THR A 40 3.33 13.96 -1.50
N GLU A 41 2.14 13.71 -0.99
CA GLU A 41 1.25 14.75 -0.44
C GLU A 41 1.88 15.43 0.77
N GLN A 42 2.52 14.70 1.68
CA GLN A 42 3.31 15.30 2.77
C GLN A 42 4.39 16.26 2.25
N ALA A 43 5.15 15.86 1.22
CA ALA A 43 6.18 16.72 0.64
C ALA A 43 5.60 18.01 0.02
N LEU A 44 4.48 17.89 -0.69
CA LEU A 44 3.78 19.03 -1.28
C LEU A 44 3.16 19.95 -0.22
N PHE A 45 2.55 19.36 0.81
CA PHE A 45 1.97 20.09 1.92
C PHE A 45 3.05 20.91 2.65
N ARG A 46 4.19 20.29 2.97
CA ARG A 46 5.33 21.00 3.58
C ARG A 46 5.91 22.08 2.70
N SER A 47 6.03 21.84 1.40
CA SER A 47 6.46 22.87 0.44
C SER A 47 5.52 24.08 0.43
N THR A 48 4.22 23.83 0.62
CA THR A 48 3.16 24.86 0.56
C THR A 48 3.02 25.63 1.88
N PHE A 49 3.00 24.94 3.01
CA PHE A 49 2.66 25.50 4.32
C PHE A 49 3.84 25.61 5.29
N GLY A 50 5.02 25.10 4.93
CA GLY A 50 6.22 25.14 5.76
C GLY A 50 6.25 24.13 6.92
N ARG A 51 5.20 23.31 7.10
CA ARG A 51 5.09 22.25 8.11
C ARG A 51 4.62 20.93 7.49
N TRP A 52 4.86 19.81 8.15
CA TRP A 52 4.20 18.55 7.80
C TRP A 52 2.71 18.62 8.17
N ALA A 53 1.89 17.85 7.46
CA ALA A 53 0.48 17.68 7.84
C ALA A 53 0.40 16.78 9.07
N ASP A 54 -0.44 17.14 10.05
CA ASP A 54 -0.49 16.48 11.35
C ASP A 54 -1.26 15.15 11.30
N ASP A 55 -2.17 15.01 10.34
CA ASP A 55 -2.99 13.82 10.14
C ASP A 55 -3.38 13.61 8.66
N ILE A 56 -4.00 12.45 8.38
CA ILE A 56 -4.49 12.09 7.05
C ILE A 56 -5.63 13.00 6.57
N HIS A 57 -6.43 13.56 7.47
CA HIS A 57 -7.56 14.43 7.09
C HIS A 57 -7.07 15.76 6.51
N GLU A 58 -5.97 16.31 7.01
CA GLU A 58 -5.33 17.47 6.41
C GLU A 58 -4.84 17.19 4.98
N LEU A 59 -4.26 16.00 4.75
CA LEU A 59 -3.85 15.59 3.41
C LEU A 59 -5.04 15.36 2.49
N ASP A 60 -6.10 14.72 2.96
CA ASP A 60 -7.33 14.52 2.19
C ASP A 60 -7.95 15.86 1.79
N GLY A 61 -8.00 16.82 2.72
CA GLY A 61 -8.45 18.18 2.45
C GLY A 61 -7.57 18.91 1.43
N PHE A 62 -6.25 18.80 1.58
CA PHE A 62 -5.28 19.39 0.65
C PHE A 62 -5.38 18.79 -0.76
N ALA A 63 -5.49 17.47 -0.86
CA ALA A 63 -5.65 16.74 -2.12
C ALA A 63 -7.06 16.84 -2.71
N LYS A 64 -8.01 17.45 -2.00
CA LYS A 64 -9.45 17.51 -2.34
C LYS A 64 -10.06 16.13 -2.57
N ARG A 65 -9.60 15.16 -1.77
CA ARG A 65 -10.04 13.77 -1.84
C ARG A 65 -11.41 13.63 -1.17
N THR A 66 -12.38 13.09 -1.89
CA THR A 66 -13.75 12.83 -1.36
C THR A 66 -13.89 11.44 -0.73
N VAL A 67 -12.99 10.51 -1.07
CA VAL A 67 -12.96 9.13 -0.57
C VAL A 67 -11.55 8.84 -0.05
N PRO A 68 -11.36 8.64 1.26
CA PRO A 68 -10.04 8.40 1.85
C PRO A 68 -9.33 7.19 1.24
N LEU A 69 -7.99 7.25 1.21
CA LEU A 69 -7.20 6.08 0.85
C LEU A 69 -7.21 5.08 2.01
N VAL A 70 -7.51 3.83 1.69
CA VAL A 70 -7.51 2.72 2.64
C VAL A 70 -6.61 1.59 2.15
N CYS A 71 -6.14 0.74 3.07
CA CYS A 71 -5.44 -0.46 2.72
C CYS A 71 -6.39 -1.42 1.98
N PRO A 72 -6.04 -1.92 0.79
CA PRO A 72 -6.91 -2.81 0.02
C PRO A 72 -7.11 -4.19 0.67
N SER A 73 -6.22 -4.62 1.57
CA SER A 73 -6.34 -5.93 2.23
C SER A 73 -7.17 -5.90 3.51
N CYS A 74 -6.96 -4.91 4.40
CA CYS A 74 -7.71 -4.81 5.65
C CYS A 74 -8.83 -3.75 5.65
N GLY A 75 -8.92 -2.89 4.63
CA GLY A 75 -9.96 -1.87 4.49
C GLY A 75 -9.82 -0.65 5.42
N GLU A 76 -8.77 -0.62 6.24
CA GLU A 76 -8.52 0.43 7.23
C GLU A 76 -7.69 1.59 6.66
N GLY A 77 -7.82 2.76 7.28
CA GLY A 77 -7.02 3.94 6.95
C GLY A 77 -5.55 3.77 7.33
N TYR A 78 -4.67 4.60 6.76
CA TYR A 78 -3.25 4.56 7.05
C TYR A 78 -2.91 5.28 8.35
N ASP A 79 -1.96 4.72 9.10
CA ASP A 79 -1.42 5.37 10.29
C ASP A 79 -0.43 6.46 9.90
N MET A 80 -0.55 7.61 10.55
CA MET A 80 0.36 8.74 10.35
C MET A 80 0.82 9.29 11.69
N GLU A 81 2.12 9.55 11.80
CA GLU A 81 2.72 10.25 12.92
C GLU A 81 3.70 11.31 12.41
N VAL A 82 3.73 12.48 13.05
CA VAL A 82 4.70 13.54 12.77
C VAL A 82 5.65 13.66 13.95
N ASP A 83 6.95 13.59 13.69
CA ASP A 83 7.96 13.76 14.73
C ASP A 83 8.14 15.25 15.07
N PRO A 84 8.03 15.67 16.34
CA PRO A 84 8.36 17.02 16.77
C PRO A 84 9.77 17.48 16.39
N ALA A 85 10.74 16.56 16.29
CA ALA A 85 12.11 16.83 15.83
C ALA A 85 12.22 17.01 14.31
N GLY A 86 11.15 16.70 13.57
CA GLY A 86 11.01 16.87 12.14
C GLY A 86 10.97 15.54 11.39
N GLY A 87 9.94 15.39 10.56
CA GLY A 87 9.74 14.21 9.73
C GLY A 87 8.31 13.69 9.89
N TYR A 88 8.01 12.60 9.19
CA TYR A 88 6.76 11.89 9.36
C TYR A 88 6.95 10.38 9.14
N THR A 89 6.03 9.60 9.69
CA THR A 89 5.88 8.17 9.45
C THR A 89 4.49 7.93 8.87
N LEU A 90 4.43 7.12 7.82
CA LEU A 90 3.21 6.57 7.22
C LEU A 90 3.29 5.05 7.27
N ALA A 91 2.33 4.37 7.90
CA ALA A 91 2.35 2.92 8.02
C ALA A 91 1.05 2.28 7.52
N CYS A 92 1.17 1.10 6.92
CA CYS A 92 0.03 0.24 6.68
C CYS A 92 -0.46 -0.36 8.01
N PRO A 93 -1.76 -0.29 8.32
CA PRO A 93 -2.31 -0.81 9.59
C PRO A 93 -2.19 -2.34 9.71
N CYS A 94 -2.18 -3.07 8.59
CA CYS A 94 -1.98 -4.51 8.62
C CYS A 94 -0.49 -4.94 8.80
N GLY A 95 0.46 -4.00 8.91
CA GLY A 95 1.88 -4.23 9.22
C GLY A 95 2.73 -4.86 8.11
N GLU A 96 2.19 -5.79 7.32
CA GLU A 96 2.96 -6.58 6.34
C GLU A 96 3.28 -5.83 5.04
N HIS A 97 2.50 -4.80 4.66
CA HIS A 97 2.72 -4.06 3.42
C HIS A 97 3.83 -3.00 3.50
N GLY A 98 4.24 -2.65 4.73
CA GLY A 98 5.35 -1.75 5.03
C GLY A 98 4.92 -0.32 5.43
N SER A 99 5.90 0.56 5.43
CA SER A 99 5.80 1.95 5.89
C SER A 99 6.75 2.86 5.11
N ILE A 100 6.56 4.17 5.25
CA ILE A 100 7.45 5.22 4.75
C ILE A 100 7.80 6.14 5.91
N VAL A 101 9.10 6.34 6.14
CA VAL A 101 9.62 7.31 7.10
C VAL A 101 10.29 8.44 6.32
N THR A 102 9.66 9.61 6.28
CA THR A 102 10.17 10.82 5.61
C THR A 102 10.69 10.55 4.18
N GLY A 103 9.89 9.84 3.39
CA GLY A 103 10.22 9.47 2.00
C GLY A 103 11.07 8.21 1.83
N THR A 104 11.57 7.60 2.91
CA THR A 104 12.29 6.32 2.87
C THR A 104 11.31 5.15 3.08
N THR A 105 11.20 4.26 2.09
CA THR A 105 10.32 3.09 2.13
C THR A 105 10.94 1.95 2.94
N SER A 106 10.12 1.20 3.70
CA SER A 106 10.59 0.01 4.42
C SER A 106 10.74 -1.24 3.54
N TRP A 107 10.15 -1.24 2.35
CA TRP A 107 10.26 -2.34 1.39
C TRP A 107 11.41 -2.13 0.41
N ALA A 108 11.98 -3.24 -0.07
CA ALA A 108 12.99 -3.23 -1.11
C ALA A 108 12.39 -2.72 -2.43
N VAL A 109 13.12 -1.83 -3.11
CA VAL A 109 12.86 -1.49 -4.50
C VAL A 109 13.60 -2.52 -5.34
N GLU A 110 12.86 -3.41 -6.02
CA GLU A 110 13.46 -4.38 -6.93
C GLU A 110 14.32 -3.61 -7.96
N PRO A 111 15.59 -4.00 -8.19
CA PRO A 111 16.43 -3.32 -9.16
C PRO A 111 15.78 -3.42 -10.55
N ARG A 112 15.56 -2.27 -11.22
CA ARG A 112 15.06 -2.25 -12.60
C ARG A 112 16.02 -3.07 -13.46
N ARG A 113 15.59 -4.26 -13.92
CA ARG A 113 16.34 -5.01 -14.93
C ARG A 113 16.51 -4.10 -16.15
N ARG A 114 17.73 -3.61 -16.38
CA ARG A 114 18.07 -2.90 -17.62
C ARG A 114 17.75 -3.86 -18.75
N ARG A 115 16.76 -3.52 -19.57
CA ARG A 115 16.62 -4.17 -20.88
C ARG A 115 17.82 -3.68 -21.69
N SER A 116 18.80 -4.56 -21.84
CA SER A 116 19.88 -4.46 -22.83
C SER A 116 19.32 -4.63 -24.23
#